data_AF-K7MJT4-F1
#
_entry.id   AF-K7MJT4-F1
#
_cell.length_a   1.000
_cell.length_b   1.000
_cell.length_c   1.000
_cell.angle_alpha   90.00
_cell.angle_beta   90.00
_cell.angle_gamma   90.00
#
_symmetry.space_group_name_H-M   'P 1'
#
loop_
_entity.id
_entity.type
_entity.pdbx_description
1 polymer ?
#
loop_
_entity_poly.entity_id
_entity_poly.type
_entity_poly.pdbx_seq_one_letter_code
_entity_poly.pdbx_strand_id
1 'polypeptide(L)'
;MHKLGQPMSLLTDELKSKAEVYYGDKVCREKFSLLLAEIGLPDGLLTIQDIEECGYVKEIGFVWLKLEKKREQWFDKILVCYDTVVTAYVEPNKIKNLTGVKARDFLLWFTLNEIFVKDNPEAPVITFKSLVGLSMSFPLSLFEAGKEANKEEAKEEKWWRMIM
;
A
#
# COMPACT_ATOMS: atom_id res chain seq x y z
N MET A 1 33.41 -21.13 1.10
CA MET A 1 32.49 -20.42 2.00
C MET A 1 31.31 -19.93 1.17
N HIS A 2 30.21 -20.69 1.15
CA HIS A 2 28.97 -20.26 0.49
C HIS A 2 28.40 -19.08 1.29
N LYS A 3 28.34 -17.89 0.69
CA LYS A 3 27.60 -16.77 1.25
C LYS A 3 26.13 -17.19 1.29
N LEU A 4 25.66 -17.48 2.50
CA LEU A 4 24.26 -17.62 2.86
C LEU A 4 23.48 -16.46 2.24
N GLY A 5 22.40 -16.81 1.53
CA GLY A 5 21.55 -15.89 0.82
C GLY A 5 21.15 -14.71 1.69
N GLN A 6 21.74 -13.55 1.40
CA GLN A 6 21.04 -12.30 1.64
C GLN A 6 19.76 -12.39 0.79
N PRO A 7 18.58 -12.07 1.36
CA PRO A 7 17.39 -11.95 0.53
C PRO A 7 17.74 -10.94 -0.55
N MET A 8 17.66 -11.34 -1.82
CA MET A 8 17.88 -10.40 -2.93
C MET A 8 17.00 -9.20 -2.66
N SER A 9 17.61 -8.03 -2.44
CA SER A 9 16.83 -6.81 -2.43
C SER A 9 16.21 -6.72 -3.82
N LEU A 10 14.89 -6.85 -3.90
CA LEU A 10 14.15 -6.73 -5.16
C LEU A 10 14.51 -5.41 -5.87
N LEU A 11 14.87 -4.40 -5.08
CA LEU A 11 15.52 -3.18 -5.52
C LEU A 11 17.02 -3.41 -5.72
N THR A 12 17.42 -3.63 -6.97
CA THR A 12 18.82 -3.62 -7.39
C THR A 12 19.14 -2.29 -8.09
N ASP A 13 20.42 -1.91 -8.14
CA ASP A 13 20.85 -0.71 -8.88
C ASP A 13 20.50 -0.79 -10.37
N GLU A 14 20.49 -2.01 -10.92
CA GLU A 14 20.07 -2.25 -12.30
C GLU A 14 18.56 -2.00 -12.50
N LEU A 15 17.72 -2.37 -11.53
CA LEU A 15 16.29 -2.06 -11.60
C LEU A 15 16.06 -0.55 -11.49
N LYS A 16 16.78 0.11 -10.57
CA LYS A 16 16.70 1.56 -10.39
C LYS A 16 17.13 2.33 -11.64
N SER A 17 18.13 1.86 -12.39
CA SER A 17 18.59 2.54 -13.61
C SER A 17 17.58 2.51 -14.77
N LYS A 18 16.63 1.57 -14.74
CA LYS A 18 15.54 1.44 -15.72
C LYS A 18 14.24 2.10 -15.25
N ALA A 19 14.23 2.65 -14.04
CA ALA A 19 13.04 3.20 -13.42
C ALA A 19 12.95 4.72 -13.58
N GLU A 20 11.73 5.22 -13.62
CA GLU A 20 11.46 6.60 -13.21
C GLU A 20 11.50 6.65 -11.68
N VAL A 21 12.44 7.43 -11.13
CA VAL A 21 12.60 7.57 -9.68
C VAL A 21 12.35 9.02 -9.27
N TYR A 22 11.52 9.20 -8.25
CA TYR A 22 11.17 10.50 -7.70
C TYR A 22 11.51 10.53 -6.21
N TYR A 23 11.78 11.73 -5.71
CA TYR A 23 12.19 11.97 -4.33
C TYR A 23 11.32 13.01 -3.65
N GLY A 24 11.10 12.83 -2.36
CA GLY A 24 10.36 13.75 -1.50
C GLY A 24 8.86 13.47 -1.45
N ASP A 25 8.31 13.61 -0.26
CA ASP A 25 6.96 13.14 0.11
C ASP A 25 5.87 13.64 -0.84
N LYS A 26 5.82 14.95 -1.09
CA LYS A 26 4.79 15.55 -1.93
C LYS A 26 4.83 15.01 -3.37
N VAL A 27 6.00 15.02 -4.00
CA VAL A 27 6.18 14.57 -5.39
C VAL A 27 5.88 13.07 -5.51
N CYS A 28 6.35 12.28 -4.54
CA CYS A 28 6.13 10.84 -4.54
C CYS A 28 4.64 10.50 -4.44
N ARG A 29 3.89 11.18 -3.55
CA ARG A 29 2.43 10.98 -3.44
C ARG A 29 1.71 11.35 -4.72
N GLU A 30 2.01 12.52 -5.30
CA GLU A 30 1.39 12.95 -6.56
C GLU A 30 1.63 11.92 -7.68
N LYS A 31 2.87 11.45 -7.84
CA LYS A 31 3.23 10.44 -8.84
C LYS A 31 2.56 9.09 -8.60
N PHE A 32 2.47 8.65 -7.35
CA PHE A 32 1.84 7.38 -7.02
C PHE A 32 0.31 7.43 -7.18
N SER A 33 -0.35 8.53 -6.80
CA SER A 33 -1.78 8.73 -7.06
C SER A 33 -2.11 8.70 -8.55
N LEU A 34 -1.28 9.35 -9.38
CA LEU A 34 -1.43 9.28 -10.84
C LEU A 34 -1.27 7.85 -11.37
N LEU A 35 -0.29 7.10 -10.87
CA LEU A 35 -0.10 5.70 -11.24
C LEU A 35 -1.30 4.84 -10.86
N LEU A 36 -1.83 4.99 -9.64
CA LEU A 36 -3.02 4.27 -9.20
C LEU A 36 -4.20 4.55 -10.13
N ALA A 37 -4.44 5.82 -10.46
CA ALA A 37 -5.48 6.21 -11.40
C ALA A 37 -5.26 5.62 -12.81
N GLU A 38 -4.02 5.62 -13.32
CA GLU A 38 -3.65 5.03 -14.62
C GLU A 38 -3.98 3.53 -14.68
N ILE A 39 -3.76 2.81 -13.57
CA ILE A 39 -4.06 1.37 -13.49
C ILE A 39 -5.49 1.09 -13.00
N GLY A 40 -6.37 2.08 -12.83
CA GLY A 40 -7.76 1.85 -12.41
C GLY A 40 -7.95 1.50 -10.93
N LEU A 41 -6.98 1.86 -10.08
CA LEU A 41 -7.12 1.80 -8.62
C LEU A 41 -7.43 3.19 -8.05
N PRO A 42 -8.16 3.27 -6.93
CA PRO A 42 -8.56 4.55 -6.36
C PRO A 42 -7.35 5.28 -5.78
N ASP A 43 -7.27 6.59 -6.00
CA ASP A 43 -6.14 7.44 -5.64
C ASP A 43 -5.93 7.61 -4.12
N GLY A 44 -7.01 7.46 -3.34
CA GLY A 44 -6.98 7.44 -1.88
C GLY A 44 -6.63 6.08 -1.27
N LEU A 45 -6.26 5.07 -2.08
CA LEU A 45 -5.82 3.77 -1.57
C LEU A 45 -4.62 3.88 -0.63
N LEU A 46 -3.72 4.84 -0.88
CA LEU A 46 -2.57 5.12 -0.02
C LEU A 46 -2.54 6.59 0.41
N THR A 47 -2.96 6.84 1.64
CA THR A 47 -2.78 8.14 2.30
C THR A 47 -1.48 8.22 3.13
N ILE A 48 -0.48 7.42 2.75
CA ILE A 48 0.81 7.35 3.46
C ILE A 48 1.55 8.68 3.30
N GLN A 49 2.25 9.11 4.35
CA GLN A 49 3.11 10.29 4.36
C GLN A 49 4.55 9.91 4.69
N ASP A 50 5.45 10.90 4.62
CA ASP A 50 6.90 10.77 4.85
C ASP A 50 7.54 9.78 3.86
N ILE A 51 7.18 9.90 2.58
CA ILE A 51 7.77 9.12 1.49
C ILE A 51 9.09 9.78 1.06
N GLU A 52 10.20 9.06 1.18
CA GLU A 52 11.53 9.52 0.76
C GLU A 52 11.74 9.39 -0.74
N GLU A 53 11.37 8.23 -1.28
CA GLU A 53 11.63 7.81 -2.66
C GLU A 53 10.45 6.98 -3.15
N CYS A 54 10.03 7.20 -4.39
CA CYS A 54 9.21 6.24 -5.12
C CYS A 54 9.85 5.95 -6.47
N GLY A 55 9.61 4.75 -6.98
CA GLY A 55 10.06 4.43 -8.32
C GLY A 55 9.16 3.46 -9.04
N TYR A 56 9.24 3.53 -10.36
CA TYR A 56 8.42 2.76 -11.27
C TYR A 56 9.22 2.32 -12.50
N VAL A 57 9.32 1.01 -12.70
CA VAL A 57 9.83 0.41 -13.93
C VAL A 57 8.64 0.05 -14.81
N LYS A 58 8.30 0.97 -15.72
CA LYS A 58 7.10 0.86 -16.57
C LYS A 58 7.04 -0.43 -17.38
N GLU A 59 8.18 -0.86 -17.93
CA GLU A 59 8.27 -2.04 -18.80
C GLU A 59 7.77 -3.34 -18.15
N ILE A 60 8.05 -3.52 -16.85
CA ILE A 60 7.69 -4.73 -16.10
C ILE A 60 6.59 -4.51 -15.06
N GLY A 61 6.08 -3.28 -14.95
CA GLY A 61 5.09 -2.93 -13.94
C GLY A 61 5.61 -2.92 -12.51
N PHE A 62 6.93 -2.91 -12.26
CA PHE A 62 7.47 -2.99 -10.89
C PHE A 62 7.51 -1.61 -10.23
N VAL A 63 7.01 -1.53 -9.00
CA VAL A 63 6.91 -0.28 -8.23
C VAL A 63 7.49 -0.44 -6.84
N TRP A 64 7.99 0.66 -6.28
CA TRP A 64 8.33 0.72 -4.86
C TRP A 64 8.04 2.07 -4.24
N LEU A 65 7.85 2.03 -2.93
CA LEU A 65 7.83 3.18 -2.04
C LEU A 65 8.84 2.96 -0.93
N LYS A 66 9.66 3.97 -0.66
CA LYS A 66 10.56 4.03 0.49
C LYS A 66 10.07 5.11 1.44
N LEU A 67 9.78 4.71 2.67
CA LEU A 67 9.34 5.58 3.75
C LEU A 67 10.50 5.85 4.71
N GLU A 68 10.52 7.02 5.34
CA GLU A 68 11.53 7.36 6.37
C GLU A 68 11.51 6.38 7.54
N LYS A 69 10.31 5.89 7.89
CA LYS A 69 10.06 4.97 8.99
C LYS A 69 8.83 4.12 8.70
N LYS A 70 8.67 3.03 9.46
CA LYS A 70 7.43 2.24 9.41
C LYS A 70 6.23 3.11 9.76
N ARG A 71 5.11 2.86 9.09
CA ARG A 71 3.87 3.60 9.30
C ARG A 71 2.74 2.66 9.68
N GLU A 72 1.88 3.14 10.55
CA GLU A 72 0.66 2.46 10.93
C GLU A 72 -0.50 3.39 10.64
N GLN A 73 -1.56 2.84 10.06
CA GLN A 73 -2.76 3.59 9.74
C GLN A 73 -3.99 2.73 9.99
N TRP A 74 -4.97 3.31 10.67
CA TRP A 74 -6.28 2.70 10.84
C TRP A 74 -7.19 3.01 9.66
N PHE A 75 -7.89 1.99 9.19
CA PHE A 75 -8.97 2.07 8.23
C PHE A 75 -10.18 1.40 8.88
N ASP A 76 -11.09 2.20 9.44
CA ASP A 76 -12.18 1.71 10.29
C ASP A 76 -11.61 0.78 11.39
N LYS A 77 -11.94 -0.51 11.38
CA LYS A 77 -11.51 -1.48 12.40
C LYS A 77 -10.20 -2.21 12.06
N ILE A 78 -9.58 -1.89 10.94
CA ILE A 78 -8.40 -2.61 10.44
C ILE A 78 -7.18 -1.71 10.57
N LEU A 79 -6.16 -2.22 11.25
CA LEU A 79 -4.86 -1.59 11.34
C LEU A 79 -3.99 -2.06 10.17
N VAL A 80 -3.51 -1.14 9.34
CA VAL A 80 -2.56 -1.40 8.26
C VAL A 80 -1.19 -0.88 8.63
N CYS A 81 -0.19 -1.75 8.53
CA CYS A 81 1.21 -1.45 8.83
C CYS A 81 2.05 -1.55 7.56
N TYR A 82 2.80 -0.50 7.30
CA TYR A 82 3.75 -0.36 6.21
C TYR A 82 5.18 -0.45 6.76
N ASP A 83 5.99 -1.31 6.16
CA ASP A 83 7.43 -1.33 6.37
C ASP A 83 8.09 -0.12 5.68
N THR A 84 9.39 0.10 5.92
CA THR A 84 10.15 1.20 5.32
C THR A 84 10.34 1.06 3.82
N VAL A 85 10.19 -0.14 3.28
CA VAL A 85 10.21 -0.41 1.85
C VAL A 85 9.00 -1.27 1.49
N VAL A 86 8.14 -0.73 0.65
CA VAL A 86 6.99 -1.41 0.05
C VAL A 86 7.31 -1.65 -1.41
N THR A 87 7.09 -2.86 -1.91
CA THR A 87 7.28 -3.19 -3.34
C THR A 87 6.09 -3.95 -3.86
N ALA A 88 5.82 -3.83 -5.16
CA ALA A 88 4.78 -4.60 -5.82
C ALA A 88 4.97 -4.62 -7.34
N TYR A 89 4.13 -5.40 -8.01
CA TYR A 89 3.92 -5.29 -9.45
C TYR A 89 2.51 -4.78 -9.71
N VAL A 90 2.37 -3.87 -10.66
CA VAL A 90 1.09 -3.28 -11.08
C VAL A 90 0.67 -3.79 -12.44
N GLU A 91 -0.63 -4.02 -12.56
CA GLU A 91 -1.35 -4.42 -13.77
C GLU A 91 -2.69 -3.65 -13.78
N PRO A 92 -3.40 -3.58 -14.93
CA PRO A 92 -4.73 -3.00 -14.96
C PRO A 92 -5.64 -3.59 -13.88
N ASN A 93 -6.21 -2.72 -13.05
CA ASN A 93 -7.07 -2.97 -11.89
C ASN A 93 -6.44 -3.83 -10.80
N LYS A 94 -5.11 -3.98 -10.75
CA LYS A 94 -4.47 -4.96 -9.87
C LYS A 94 -3.05 -4.57 -9.42
N ILE A 95 -2.79 -4.79 -8.14
CA ILE A 95 -1.47 -4.88 -7.53
C ILE A 95 -1.24 -6.34 -7.14
N LYS A 96 -0.09 -6.90 -7.49
CA LYS A 96 0.32 -8.28 -7.15
C LYS A 96 1.72 -8.30 -6.53
N ASN A 97 2.02 -9.39 -5.82
CA ASN A 97 3.29 -9.57 -5.11
C ASN A 97 3.62 -8.39 -4.19
N LEU A 98 2.61 -7.81 -3.54
CA LEU A 98 2.79 -6.74 -2.57
C LEU A 98 3.64 -7.24 -1.41
N THR A 99 4.67 -6.48 -1.05
CA THR A 99 5.55 -6.72 0.09
C THR A 99 5.60 -5.51 1.00
N GLY A 100 5.89 -5.74 2.28
CA GLY A 100 6.03 -4.65 3.25
C GLY A 100 4.71 -4.05 3.72
N VAL A 101 3.58 -4.72 3.45
CA VAL A 101 2.26 -4.32 3.94
C VAL A 101 1.63 -5.48 4.72
N LYS A 102 1.24 -5.20 5.96
CA LYS A 102 0.47 -6.10 6.81
C LYS A 102 -0.81 -5.41 7.23
N ALA A 103 -1.87 -6.19 7.34
CA ALA A 103 -3.10 -5.74 7.95
C ALA A 103 -3.40 -6.59 9.18
N ARG A 104 -4.02 -5.96 10.17
CA ARG A 104 -4.42 -6.57 11.42
C ARG A 104 -5.89 -6.25 11.65
N ASP A 105 -6.65 -7.31 11.81
CA ASP A 105 -7.95 -7.24 12.48
C ASP A 105 -7.74 -7.56 13.98
N PHE A 106 -8.76 -7.44 14.81
CA PHE A 106 -8.68 -7.56 16.28
C PHE A 106 -7.78 -8.71 16.79
N LEU A 107 -7.79 -9.87 16.12
CA LEU A 107 -7.12 -11.09 16.57
C LEU A 107 -5.89 -11.52 15.75
N LEU A 108 -5.79 -11.16 14.47
CA LEU A 108 -4.82 -11.78 13.56
C LEU A 108 -4.12 -10.76 12.66
N TRP A 109 -2.81 -10.97 12.48
CA TRP A 109 -2.02 -10.31 11.45
C TRP A 109 -2.06 -11.13 10.15
N PHE A 110 -2.27 -10.46 9.03
CA PHE A 110 -2.19 -11.03 7.71
C PHE A 110 -1.33 -10.15 6.79
N THR A 111 -0.37 -10.78 6.12
CA THR A 111 0.44 -10.11 5.10
C THR A 111 -0.37 -9.99 3.83
N LEU A 112 -0.54 -8.76 3.35
CA LEU A 112 -1.23 -8.50 2.08
C LEU A 112 -0.31 -8.84 0.91
N ASN A 113 -0.89 -9.38 -0.16
CA ASN A 113 -0.14 -9.81 -1.33
C ASN A 113 -0.76 -9.34 -2.64
N GLU A 114 -2.09 -9.33 -2.73
CA GLU A 114 -2.80 -8.81 -3.89
C GLU A 114 -3.83 -7.77 -3.46
N ILE A 115 -4.00 -6.75 -4.29
CA ILE A 115 -5.10 -5.80 -4.21
C ILE A 115 -5.67 -5.71 -5.62
N PHE A 116 -6.97 -5.86 -5.79
CA PHE A 116 -7.57 -5.72 -7.13
C PHE A 116 -8.99 -5.19 -7.03
N VAL A 117 -9.43 -4.54 -8.11
CA VAL A 117 -10.82 -4.11 -8.28
C VAL A 117 -11.53 -5.15 -9.15
N LYS A 118 -12.73 -5.53 -8.72
CA LYS A 118 -13.64 -6.34 -9.53
C LYS A 118 -14.86 -5.52 -9.87
N ASP A 119 -15.24 -5.58 -11.15
CA ASP A 119 -16.57 -5.19 -11.57
C ASP A 119 -17.57 -6.18 -10.98
N ASN A 120 -18.45 -5.67 -10.14
CA ASN A 120 -19.54 -6.41 -9.52
C ASN A 120 -20.86 -5.78 -10.02
N PRO A 121 -21.88 -6.59 -10.36
CA PRO A 121 -23.16 -6.11 -10.90
C PRO A 121 -23.82 -4.97 -10.11
N GLU A 122 -23.62 -4.88 -8.79
CA GLU A 122 -24.21 -3.81 -7.98
C GLU A 122 -23.34 -2.55 -7.94
N ALA A 123 -22.04 -2.70 -7.65
CA ALA A 123 -21.07 -1.61 -7.60
C ALA A 123 -19.63 -2.15 -7.58
N PRO A 124 -18.63 -1.43 -8.11
CA PRO A 124 -17.22 -1.81 -8.03
C PRO A 124 -16.76 -2.01 -6.59
N VAL A 125 -16.00 -3.08 -6.35
CA VAL A 125 -15.42 -3.40 -5.05
C VAL A 125 -13.91 -3.59 -5.19
N ILE A 126 -13.19 -3.13 -4.18
CA ILE A 126 -11.76 -3.42 -4.03
C ILE A 126 -11.59 -4.59 -3.07
N THR A 127 -10.76 -5.55 -3.46
CA THR A 127 -10.44 -6.74 -2.69
C THR A 127 -8.97 -6.75 -2.31
N PHE A 128 -8.70 -6.96 -1.03
CA PHE A 128 -7.37 -7.19 -0.46
C PHE A 128 -7.23 -8.68 -0.17
N LYS A 129 -6.13 -9.31 -0.61
CA LYS A 129 -5.92 -10.74 -0.47
C LYS A 129 -4.53 -11.05 0.12
N SER A 130 -4.49 -12.02 1.01
CA SER A 130 -3.26 -12.52 1.62
C SER A 130 -2.71 -13.75 0.87
N LEU A 131 -1.43 -14.07 1.13
CA LEU A 131 -0.77 -15.26 0.57
C LEU A 131 -1.45 -16.58 0.95
N VAL A 132 -2.14 -16.62 2.10
CA VAL A 132 -2.81 -17.82 2.61
C VAL A 132 -4.28 -17.91 2.19
N GLY A 133 -4.71 -17.06 1.25
CA GLY A 133 -6.06 -17.11 0.67
C GLY A 133 -7.14 -16.37 1.47
N LEU A 134 -6.80 -15.66 2.55
CA LEU A 134 -7.75 -14.76 3.20
C LEU A 134 -7.98 -13.53 2.32
N SER A 135 -9.22 -13.07 2.23
CA SER A 135 -9.55 -11.86 1.48
C SER A 135 -10.59 -11.03 2.20
N MET A 136 -10.48 -9.71 2.06
CA MET A 136 -11.50 -8.74 2.48
C MET A 136 -11.86 -7.86 1.30
N SER A 137 -13.14 -7.55 1.14
CA SER A 137 -13.63 -6.68 0.07
C SER A 137 -14.43 -5.53 0.64
N PHE A 138 -14.29 -4.38 0.01
CA PHE A 138 -14.90 -3.13 0.44
C PHE A 138 -15.45 -2.39 -0.78
N PRO A 139 -16.50 -1.57 -0.62
CA PRO A 139 -16.93 -0.65 -1.66
C PRO A 139 -15.75 0.24 -2.12
N LEU A 140 -15.57 0.39 -3.43
CA LEU A 140 -14.46 1.18 -3.99
C LEU A 140 -14.48 2.63 -3.49
N SER A 141 -15.68 3.18 -3.30
CA SER A 141 -15.94 4.55 -2.83
C SER A 141 -15.43 4.87 -1.42
N LEU A 142 -14.96 3.88 -0.66
CA LEU A 142 -14.27 4.12 0.62
C LEU A 142 -12.82 4.59 0.44
N PHE A 143 -12.26 4.44 -0.76
CA PHE A 143 -10.85 4.72 -1.05
C PHE A 143 -10.65 5.88 -2.02
N GLU A 144 -11.69 6.61 -2.37
CA GLU A 144 -11.58 7.80 -3.23
C GLU A 144 -11.04 9.00 -2.42
N ALA A 145 -10.12 9.76 -3.01
CA ALA A 145 -9.55 10.95 -2.36
C ALA A 145 -10.65 11.99 -2.02
N GLY A 146 -10.61 12.50 -0.80
CA GLY A 146 -11.56 13.51 -0.30
C GLY A 146 -12.39 13.06 0.91
N LYS A 147 -12.42 11.76 1.20
CA LYS A 147 -12.84 11.25 2.51
C LYS A 147 -11.61 11.19 3.41
N GLU A 148 -11.28 12.31 4.06
CA GLU A 148 -10.36 12.22 5.20
C GLU A 148 -10.94 11.19 6.16
N ALA A 149 -10.19 10.12 6.45
CA ALA A 149 -10.52 9.19 7.52
C ALA A 149 -10.82 10.04 8.76
N ASN A 150 -12.04 9.88 9.27
CA ASN A 150 -12.63 10.71 10.30
C ASN A 150 -11.64 10.91 11.46
N LYS A 151 -10.96 12.07 11.51
CA LYS A 151 -9.90 12.36 12.49
C LYS A 151 -10.44 12.35 13.93
N GLU A 152 -11.75 12.37 14.11
CA GLU A 152 -12.45 12.27 15.39
C GLU A 152 -12.26 10.89 16.05
N GLU A 153 -12.46 9.78 15.34
CA GLU A 153 -12.41 8.42 15.93
C GLU A 153 -10.98 8.03 16.34
N ALA A 154 -9.98 8.40 15.53
CA ALA A 154 -8.58 8.17 15.87
C ALA A 154 -8.09 9.01 17.07
N LYS A 155 -8.73 10.16 17.34
CA LYS A 155 -8.45 10.96 18.55
C LYS A 155 -9.13 10.36 19.79
N GLU A 156 -10.36 9.88 19.66
CA GLU A 156 -11.10 9.28 20.77
C GLU A 156 -10.41 8.01 21.28
N GLU A 157 -10.03 7.06 20.41
CA GLU A 157 -9.32 5.85 20.86
C GLU A 157 -7.95 6.14 21.49
N LYS A 158 -7.25 7.16 20.98
CA LYS A 158 -5.97 7.59 21.53
C LYS A 158 -6.13 8.25 22.90
N TRP A 159 -7.23 8.95 23.11
CA TRP A 159 -7.63 9.51 24.40
C TRP A 159 -7.97 8.39 25.38
N TRP A 160 -8.82 7.41 25.01
CA TRP A 160 -9.14 6.24 25.83
C TRP A 160 -7.91 5.45 26.26
N ARG A 161 -6.88 5.34 25.39
CA ARG A 161 -5.60 4.69 25.71
C ARG A 161 -4.68 5.49 26.65
N MET A 162 -4.92 6.77 26.86
CA MET A 162 -4.15 7.60 27.80
C MET A 162 -4.72 7.62 29.22
N ILE A 163 -5.97 7.18 29.39
CA ILE A 163 -6.71 7.22 30.67
C ILE A 163 -6.97 5.83 31.27
N MET A 164 -6.53 4.76 30.59
CA MET A 164 -6.45 3.39 31.09
C MET A 164 -4.99 3.00 31.29
#